data_AF-A0A2G9QCD8-F1
#
_entry.id   AF-A0A2G9QCD8-F1
#
_cell.length_a   1.000
_cell.length_b   1.000
_cell.length_c   1.000
_cell.angle_alpha   90.00
_cell.angle_beta   90.00
_cell.angle_gamma   90.00
#
_symmetry.space_group_name_H-M   'P 1'
#
loop_
_entity.id
_entity.type
_entity.pdbx_description
1 polymer ?
#
loop_
_entity_poly.entity_id
_entity_poly.type
_entity_poly.pdbx_seq_one_letter_code
_entity_poly.pdbx_strand_id
1 'polypeptide(L)' 'MADITYLKILIGDLRSTYLREHKKVQDSQRFRAADDIYVPRLWYYDMLHFLAGKSQPGGGQAK' A
#
# COMPACT_ATOMS: atom_id res chain seq x y z
N MET A 1 27.00 5.45 -10.08
CA MET A 1 26.73 6.08 -8.78
C MET A 1 25.22 6.07 -8.57
N ALA A 2 24.74 5.60 -7.43
CA ALA A 2 23.31 5.69 -7.12
C ALA A 2 22.97 7.15 -6.81
N ASP A 3 22.32 7.84 -7.75
CA ASP A 3 21.92 9.23 -7.57
C ASP A 3 20.68 9.33 -6.67
N ILE A 4 20.61 10.40 -5.86
CA ILE A 4 19.48 10.66 -4.96
C ILE A 4 18.16 10.74 -5.75
N THR A 5 18.20 11.21 -7.00
CA THR A 5 17.04 11.25 -7.90
C THR A 5 16.55 9.85 -8.25
N TYR A 6 17.47 8.93 -8.54
CA TYR A 6 17.13 7.54 -8.84
C TYR A 6 16.47 6.86 -7.63
N LEU A 7 16.98 7.09 -6.42
CA LEU A 7 16.37 6.56 -5.19
C LEU A 7 14.98 7.13 -4.94
N LYS A 8 14.75 8.42 -5.22
CA LYS A 8 13.42 9.05 -5.10
C LYS A 8 12.41 8.43 -6.08
N ILE A 9 12.82 8.16 -7.32
CA ILE A 9 11.98 7.52 -8.33
C ILE A 9 11.61 6.11 -7.86
N LEU A 10 12.59 5.29 -7.46
CA LEU A 10 12.35 3.93 -6.97
C LEU A 10 11.40 3.88 -5.77
N ILE A 11 11.55 4.78 -4.80
CA ILE A 11 10.65 4.85 -3.64
C ILE A 11 9.23 5.23 -4.08
N GLY A 12 9.10 6.14 -5.05
CA GLY A 12 7.81 6.52 -5.63
C GLY A 12 7.13 5.35 -6.36
N ASP A 13 7.89 4.59 -7.14
CA ASP A 13 7.40 3.42 -7.89
C ASP A 13 6.97 2.31 -6.93
N LEU A 14 7.76 2.06 -5.88
CA LEU A 14 7.44 1.08 -4.84
C LEU A 14 6.15 1.45 -4.09
N ARG A 15 6.01 2.73 -3.72
CA ARG A 15 4.79 3.25 -3.08
C ARG A 15 3.57 3.09 -3.99
N SER A 16 3.70 3.40 -5.27
CA SER A 16 2.60 3.30 -6.24
C SER A 16 2.18 1.85 -6.45
N THR A 17 3.15 0.93 -6.53
CA THR A 17 2.90 -0.52 -6.66
C THR A 17 2.18 -1.06 -5.42
N TYR A 18 2.68 -0.73 -4.23
CA TYR A 18 2.05 -1.12 -2.97
C TYR A 18 0.61 -0.60 -2.86
N LEU A 19 0.37 0.68 -3.14
CA LEU A 19 -0.98 1.27 -3.04
C LEU A 19 -1.98 0.63 -3.99
N ARG A 20 -1.56 0.22 -5.19
CA ARG A 20 -2.43 -0.51 -6.13
C ARG A 20 -2.83 -1.88 -5.60
N GLU A 21 -1.87 -2.62 -5.05
CA GLU A 21 -2.15 -3.91 -4.41
C GLU A 21 -3.01 -3.74 -3.16
N HIS A 22 -2.72 -2.73 -2.33
CA HIS A 22 -3.49 -2.41 -1.13
C HIS A 22 -4.93 -2.05 -1.43
N LYS A 23 -5.18 -1.28 -2.49
CA LYS A 23 -6.53 -0.96 -2.94
C LYS A 23 -7.32 -2.22 -3.30
N LYS A 24 -6.72 -3.20 -3.99
CA LYS A 24 -7.40 -4.46 -4.34
C LYS A 24 -7.78 -5.27 -3.11
N VAL A 25 -6.90 -5.31 -2.09
CA VAL A 25 -7.22 -5.93 -0.79
C VAL A 25 -8.38 -5.22 -0.12
N GLN A 26 -8.33 -3.89 -0.03
CA GLN A 26 -9.39 -3.09 0.58
C GLN A 26 -10.72 -3.24 -0.16
N ASP A 27 -10.70 -3.23 -1.49
CA ASP A 27 -11.89 -3.42 -2.32
C ASP A 27 -12.46 -4.83 -2.11
N SER A 28 -11.64 -5.87 -2.14
CA SER A 28 -12.08 -7.25 -1.85
C SER A 28 -12.70 -7.39 -0.45
N GLN A 29 -12.10 -6.78 0.57
CA GLN A 29 -12.65 -6.74 1.93
C GLN A 29 -13.96 -5.95 2.00
N ARG A 30 -14.04 -4.78 1.34
CA ARG A 30 -15.19 -3.88 1.35
C ARG A 30 -16.39 -4.48 0.63
N PHE A 31 -16.16 -5.17 -0.47
CA PHE A 31 -17.21 -5.86 -1.21
C PHE A 31 -17.59 -7.20 -0.58
N ARG A 32 -16.91 -7.60 0.51
CA ARG A 32 -17.15 -8.83 1.27
C ARG A 32 -17.43 -10.00 0.31
N ALA A 33 -16.58 -10.13 -0.70
CA ALA A 33 -16.64 -11.25 -1.63
C ALA A 33 -16.22 -12.48 -0.83
N ALA A 34 -17.19 -13.18 -0.25
CA ALA A 34 -16.98 -14.25 0.72
C ALA A 34 -16.09 -15.38 0.18
N ASP A 35 -15.99 -15.50 -1.14
CA ASP A 35 -15.18 -16.52 -1.82
C ASP A 35 -14.00 -15.95 -2.63
N ASP A 36 -13.81 -14.61 -2.71
CA ASP A 36 -12.78 -13.99 -3.56
C ASP A 36 -11.98 -12.93 -2.79
N ILE A 37 -11.38 -13.38 -1.68
CA ILE A 37 -10.44 -12.58 -0.91
C ILE A 37 -9.18 -12.39 -1.76
N TYR A 38 -8.92 -11.15 -2.19
CA TYR A 38 -7.72 -10.83 -2.96
C TYR A 38 -6.49 -11.01 -2.08
N VAL A 39 -5.66 -11.99 -2.45
CA VAL A 39 -4.35 -12.21 -1.81
C VAL A 39 -3.29 -11.39 -2.56
N PRO A 40 -2.57 -10.48 -1.86
CA PRO A 40 -1.46 -9.75 -2.46
C PRO A 40 -0.41 -10.67 -3.06
N ARG A 41 0.10 -10.32 -4.24
CA ARG A 41 1.14 -11.11 -4.93
C ARG A 41 2.55 -10.80 -4.44
N LEU A 42 2.73 -9.69 -3.70
CA LEU A 42 4.02 -9.25 -3.20
C LEU A 42 4.36 -9.99 -1.91
N TRP A 43 5.47 -10.72 -1.89
CA TRP A 43 5.90 -11.46 -0.70
C TRP A 43 6.27 -10.54 0.47
N TYR A 44 6.71 -9.33 0.14
CA TYR A 44 7.03 -8.26 1.10
C TYR A 44 5.85 -7.31 1.33
N TYR A 45 4.62 -7.70 0.99
CA TYR A 45 3.43 -6.86 1.13
C TYR A 45 3.26 -6.35 2.57
N ASP A 46 3.32 -7.24 3.55
CA ASP A 46 3.15 -6.90 4.96
C ASP A 46 4.27 -5.96 5.46
N MET A 47 5.49 -6.13 4.94
CA MET A 47 6.62 -5.25 5.25
C MET A 47 6.45 -3.85 4.68
N LEU A 48 5.70 -3.68 3.59
CA LEU A 48 5.40 -2.39 2.99
C LEU A 48 4.19 -1.69 3.60
N HIS A 49 3.57 -2.26 4.64
CA HIS A 49 2.38 -1.69 5.24
C HIS A 49 2.56 -0.25 5.75
N PHE A 50 3.79 0.09 6.19
CA PHE A 50 4.13 1.47 6.59
C PHE A 50 3.97 2.51 5.47
N LEU A 51 3.97 2.10 4.19
CA LEU A 51 3.74 2.99 3.05
C LEU A 51 2.29 3.47 2.93
N ALA A 52 1.33 2.76 3.54
CA ALA A 52 -0.06 3.21 3.63
C ALA A 52 -0.20 4.45 4.53
N GLY A 53 0.64 4.57 5.55
CA GLY A 53 0.49 5.53 6.64
C GLY A 53 1.12 6.90 6.42
N LYS A 54 0.84 7.60 5.29
CA LYS A 54 1.07 9.06 5.13
C LYS A 54 0.18 9.70 4.04
N SER A 55 -1.15 9.61 4.17
CA SER A 55 -2.07 10.46 3.40
C SER A 55 -3.20 11.08 4.21
N GLN A 56 -3.09 11.15 5.54
CA GLN A 56 -4.08 11.83 6.36
C GLN A 56 -3.45 13.00 7.13
N PRO A 57 -3.55 14.24 6.63
CA PRO A 57 -3.62 15.39 7.51
C PRO A 57 -5.04 15.42 8.10
N GLY A 58 -5.23 14.88 9.30
CA GLY A 58 -6.50 14.97 10.03
C GLY A 58 -7.31 13.68 10.02
N GLY A 59 -7.14 12.90 11.08
CA GLY A 59 -7.98 11.76 11.40
C GLY A 59 -7.70 11.40 12.85
N GLY A 60 -8.35 12.13 13.76
CA GLY A 60 -8.16 12.00 15.19
C GLY A 60 -8.35 10.56 15.65
N GLN A 61 -7.45 10.15 16.56
CA GLN A 61 -7.73 9.07 17.48
C GLN A 61 -8.98 9.47 18.28
N ALA A 62 -10.03 8.68 18.21
CA ALA A 62 -11.08 8.68 19.20
C ALA A 62 -11.38 7.22 19.59
N LYS A 63 -11.11 7.01 20.86
CA LYS A 63 -11.29 5.83 21.71
C LYS A 63 -12.69 5.22 21.64
#